data_AF-A0A955FKA3-F1
#
_entry.id   AF-A0A955FKA3-F1
#
_cell.length_a   1.000
_cell.length_b   1.000
_cell.length_c   1.000
_cell.angle_alpha   90.00
_cell.angle_beta   90.00
_cell.angle_gamma   90.00
#
_symmetry.space_group_name_H-M   'P 1'
#
loop_
_entity.id
_entity.type
_entity.pdbx_description
1 polymer ?
#
loop_
_entity_poly.entity_id
_entity_poly.type
_entity_poly.pdbx_seq_one_letter_code
_entity_poly.pdbx_strand_id
1 'polypeptide(L)'
;MPSGVYKRTEKHIAICRKGGTASAISKVNKDRYAKANVQVICKNCSNVFKYPKSQQRLFCNKKCFDQWQIKPIASYGAIHRQVYRLWGNSNTCEHCKTTVSKKFEWANISGEYKLVREDWARLCVTCHRRYDLGVKNKIGVLNVK
;
A
#
# COMPACT_ATOMS: atom_id res chain seq x y z
N MET A 1 13.16 -27.73 -30.72
CA MET A 1 13.53 -26.59 -29.85
C MET A 1 15.03 -26.34 -30.01
N PRO A 2 15.50 -25.23 -30.59
CA PRO A 2 16.93 -24.99 -30.70
C PRO A 2 17.47 -24.30 -29.45
N SER A 3 18.35 -25.00 -28.74
CA SER A 3 19.15 -24.55 -27.60
C SER A 3 20.32 -23.68 -28.08
N GLY A 4 20.11 -22.36 -28.14
CA GLY A 4 21.14 -21.38 -28.47
C GLY A 4 21.64 -20.63 -27.23
N VAL A 5 22.59 -21.19 -26.49
CA VAL A 5 23.33 -20.44 -25.47
C VAL A 5 24.30 -19.50 -26.18
N TYR A 6 23.97 -18.21 -26.22
CA TYR A 6 24.83 -17.16 -26.79
C TYR A 6 26.15 -17.10 -26.02
N LYS A 7 27.24 -17.60 -26.62
CA LYS A 7 28.60 -17.47 -26.08
C LYS A 7 29.12 -16.07 -26.41
N ARG A 8 29.43 -15.27 -25.38
CA ARG A 8 30.06 -13.94 -25.54
C ARG A 8 31.38 -14.09 -26.27
N THR A 9 31.60 -13.27 -27.30
CA THR A 9 32.83 -13.22 -28.09
C THR A 9 33.98 -12.60 -27.27
N GLU A 10 35.23 -12.88 -27.64
CA GLU A 10 36.40 -12.26 -26.98
C GLU A 10 36.36 -10.72 -27.03
N LYS A 11 35.79 -10.14 -28.10
CA LYS A 11 35.52 -8.70 -28.19
C LYS A 11 34.58 -8.20 -27.08
N HIS A 12 33.56 -8.99 -26.72
CA HIS A 12 32.66 -8.68 -25.58
C HIS A 12 33.36 -8.78 -24.22
N ILE A 13 34.32 -9.71 -24.06
CA ILE A 13 35.09 -9.89 -22.82
C ILE A 13 36.11 -8.75 -22.66
N ALA A 14 36.73 -8.29 -23.76
CA ALA A 14 37.70 -7.19 -23.76
C ALA A 14 37.09 -5.84 -23.37
N ILE A 15 35.82 -5.58 -23.74
CA ILE A 15 35.09 -4.37 -23.34
C ILE A 15 34.85 -4.36 -21.82
N CYS A 16 34.58 -5.52 -21.20
CA CYS A 16 34.44 -5.62 -19.74
C CYS A 16 35.77 -5.43 -18.97
N ARG A 17 36.93 -5.69 -19.58
CA ARG A 17 38.24 -5.59 -18.90
C ARG A 17 38.81 -4.16 -18.81
N LYS A 18 38.24 -3.20 -19.54
CA LYS A 18 38.60 -1.76 -19.43
C LYS A 18 37.72 -0.98 -18.44
N GLY A 19 36.96 -1.68 -17.60
CA GLY A 19 36.36 -1.08 -16.41
C GLY A 19 37.40 -0.97 -15.32
N GLY A 20 38.02 0.21 -15.19
CA GLY A 20 38.84 0.55 -14.02
C GLY A 20 38.10 0.20 -12.73
N THR A 21 38.85 -0.18 -11.70
CA THR A 21 38.28 -0.60 -10.42
C THR A 21 37.28 0.44 -9.94
N ALA A 22 36.06 0.00 -9.61
CA ALA A 22 34.95 0.81 -9.10
C ALA A 22 35.26 1.59 -7.80
N SER A 23 36.51 1.55 -7.33
CA SER A 23 36.98 2.17 -6.10
C SER A 23 37.56 3.58 -6.29
N ALA A 24 37.92 3.99 -7.52
CA ALA A 24 38.52 5.33 -7.76
C ALA A 24 37.53 6.41 -8.24
N ILE A 25 36.35 6.04 -8.74
CA ILE A 25 35.31 7.01 -9.19
C ILE A 25 34.43 7.50 -8.01
N SER A 26 34.53 6.88 -6.83
CA SER A 26 33.64 7.16 -5.69
C SER A 26 34.17 8.18 -4.67
N LYS A 27 35.25 8.92 -4.96
CA LYS A 27 35.86 9.87 -4.01
C LYS A 27 36.00 11.33 -4.49
N VAL A 28 35.46 11.71 -5.64
CA VAL A 28 35.41 13.12 -6.06
C VAL A 28 33.95 13.53 -6.24
N ASN A 29 33.48 14.46 -5.40
CA ASN A 29 32.13 15.08 -5.34
C ASN A 29 31.09 14.52 -4.34
N LYS A 30 31.49 14.01 -3.16
CA LYS A 30 30.54 13.99 -2.03
C LYS A 30 30.34 15.38 -1.41
N ASP A 31 31.31 16.27 -1.56
CA ASP A 31 31.33 17.57 -0.87
C ASP A 31 30.71 18.73 -1.69
N ARG A 32 30.47 18.56 -3.00
CA ARG A 32 29.79 19.59 -3.84
C ARG A 32 28.29 19.67 -3.61
N TYR A 33 27.66 18.64 -3.06
CA TYR A 33 26.29 18.71 -2.58
C TYR A 33 26.30 19.01 -1.09
N ALA A 34 26.72 20.22 -0.70
CA ALA A 34 26.19 20.82 0.50
C ALA A 34 24.67 20.85 0.32
N LYS A 35 23.98 19.86 0.90
CA LYS A 35 22.56 19.58 0.68
C LYS A 35 21.76 20.78 1.19
N ALA A 36 21.52 21.76 0.32
CA ALA A 36 20.72 22.93 0.67
C ALA A 36 19.38 22.43 1.22
N ASN A 37 19.14 22.72 2.50
CA ASN A 37 17.90 22.39 3.15
C ASN A 37 16.82 23.33 2.60
N VAL A 38 15.73 22.77 2.10
CA VAL A 38 14.60 23.53 1.57
C VAL A 38 13.54 23.65 2.65
N GLN A 39 12.91 24.83 2.74
CA GLN A 39 11.76 25.06 3.61
C GLN A 39 10.48 24.59 2.90
N VAL A 40 9.69 23.77 3.58
CA VAL A 40 8.42 23.25 3.06
C VAL A 40 7.35 23.32 4.14
N ILE A 41 6.12 23.60 3.72
CA ILE A 41 4.94 23.66 4.57
C ILE A 41 4.33 22.27 4.67
N CYS A 42 4.09 21.78 5.88
CA CYS A 42 3.48 20.48 6.10
C CYS A 42 2.02 20.46 5.63
N LYS A 43 1.66 19.50 4.77
CA LYS A 43 0.27 19.31 4.30
C LYS A 43 -0.75 18.89 5.38
N ASN A 44 -0.29 18.54 6.59
CA ASN A 44 -1.17 18.16 7.69
C ASN A 44 -1.41 19.27 8.71
N CYS A 45 -0.34 19.86 9.25
CA CYS A 45 -0.39 20.83 10.34
C CYS A 45 0.06 22.25 9.97
N SER A 46 0.38 22.50 8.70
CA SER A 46 0.86 23.79 8.18
C SER A 46 2.16 24.32 8.80
N ASN A 47 2.86 23.52 9.63
CA ASN A 47 4.17 23.88 10.15
C ASN A 47 5.20 23.95 9.02
N VAL A 48 6.07 24.97 9.07
CA VAL A 48 7.22 25.10 8.18
C VAL A 48 8.37 24.27 8.74
N PHE A 49 8.95 23.38 7.92
CA PHE A 49 10.08 22.54 8.31
C PHE A 49 11.15 22.49 7.21
N LYS A 50 12.38 22.14 7.61
CA LYS A 50 13.56 22.11 6.72
C LYS A 50 13.97 20.67 6.44
N TYR A 51 14.26 20.32 5.17
CA TYR A 51 14.80 19.00 4.83
C TYR A 51 15.74 19.05 3.61
N PRO A 52 16.66 18.07 3.44
CA PRO A 52 17.56 18.01 2.29
C PRO A 52 16.78 17.82 0.98
N LYS A 53 17.02 18.64 -0.05
CA LYS A 53 16.29 18.55 -1.35
C LYS A 53 16.21 17.13 -1.92
N SER A 54 17.21 16.29 -1.66
CA SER A 54 17.26 14.88 -2.06
C SER A 54 16.19 13.96 -1.42
N GLN A 55 15.55 14.37 -0.32
CA GLN A 55 14.59 13.55 0.44
C GLN A 55 13.12 13.97 0.28
N GLN A 56 12.83 14.99 -0.54
CA GLN A 56 11.48 15.51 -0.89
C GLN A 56 10.34 15.10 0.07
N ARG A 57 10.31 15.67 1.29
CA ARG A 57 9.31 15.33 2.31
C ARG A 57 8.12 16.30 2.27
N LEU A 58 6.90 15.77 2.35
CA LEU A 58 5.65 16.56 2.38
C LEU A 58 5.10 16.80 3.79
N PHE A 59 5.62 16.08 4.79
CA PHE A 59 5.09 16.07 6.15
C PHE A 59 6.18 16.32 7.19
N CYS A 60 5.79 17.02 8.25
CA CYS A 60 6.65 17.43 9.35
C CYS A 60 7.33 16.23 10.05
N ASN A 61 6.60 15.12 10.19
CA ASN A 61 7.02 13.87 10.81
C ASN A 61 6.06 12.74 10.39
N LYS A 62 6.32 11.51 10.85
CA LYS A 62 5.47 10.33 10.57
C LYS A 62 4.04 10.51 11.08
N LYS A 63 3.86 11.10 12.26
CA LYS A 63 2.52 11.37 12.84
C LYS A 63 1.67 12.28 11.94
N CYS A 64 2.27 13.35 11.41
CA CYS A 64 1.65 14.26 10.43
C CYS A 64 1.18 13.50 9.18
N PHE A 65 1.98 12.55 8.70
CA PHE A 65 1.63 11.70 7.56
C PHE A 65 0.50 10.73 7.89
N ASP A 66 0.58 10.03 9.01
CA ASP A 66 -0.43 9.05 9.44
C ASP A 66 -1.80 9.74 9.60
N GLN A 67 -1.84 10.88 10.29
CA GLN A 67 -3.07 11.68 10.48
C GLN A 67 -3.65 12.19 9.16
N TRP A 68 -2.81 12.71 8.25
CA TRP A 68 -3.28 13.16 6.95
C TRP A 68 -3.93 12.05 6.14
N GLN A 69 -3.43 10.81 6.27
CA GLN A 69 -4.01 9.67 5.60
C GLN A 69 -5.30 9.15 6.24
N ILE A 70 -5.63 9.58 7.46
CA ILE A 70 -6.86 9.23 8.19
C ILE A 70 -7.96 10.29 7.96
N LYS A 71 -7.64 11.47 7.41
CA LYS A 71 -8.65 12.48 7.04
C LYS A 71 -9.68 11.86 6.08
N PRO A 72 -10.99 12.15 6.21
CA PRO A 72 -11.99 11.60 5.32
C PRO A 72 -11.66 12.00 3.87
N ILE A 73 -11.29 11.03 3.05
CA ILE A 73 -10.99 11.22 1.63
C ILE A 73 -12.14 10.56 0.87
N ALA A 74 -12.76 11.28 -0.06
CA ALA A 74 -13.98 10.85 -0.76
C ALA A 74 -13.78 9.65 -1.71
N SER A 75 -12.55 9.21 -1.97
CA SER A 75 -12.32 8.12 -2.92
C SER A 75 -12.48 6.76 -2.25
N TYR A 76 -13.27 5.88 -2.91
CA TYR A 76 -13.55 4.50 -2.48
C TYR A 76 -12.30 3.74 -1.99
N GLY A 77 -11.18 3.83 -2.73
CA GLY A 77 -9.93 3.16 -2.39
C GLY A 77 -9.22 3.76 -1.17
N ALA A 78 -9.36 5.07 -0.92
CA ALA A 78 -8.80 5.70 0.27
C ALA A 78 -9.56 5.29 1.53
N ILE A 79 -10.89 5.23 1.45
CA ILE A 79 -11.75 4.78 2.55
C ILE A 79 -11.42 3.32 2.92
N HIS A 80 -11.33 2.43 1.94
CA HIS A 80 -10.93 1.04 2.19
C HIS A 80 -9.56 0.94 2.86
N ARG A 81 -8.58 1.73 2.40
CA ARG A 81 -7.25 1.77 3.01
C ARG A 81 -7.30 2.26 4.46
N GLN A 82 -8.17 3.20 4.79
CA GLN A 82 -8.35 3.66 6.18
C GLN A 82 -8.94 2.58 7.07
N VAL A 83 -10.00 1.92 6.60
CA VAL A 83 -10.63 0.78 7.29
C VAL A 83 -9.62 -0.31 7.60
N TYR A 84 -8.81 -0.71 6.62
CA TYR A 84 -7.74 -1.69 6.81
C TYR A 84 -6.67 -1.27 7.82
N ARG A 85 -6.42 0.04 7.98
CA ARG A 85 -5.44 0.54 8.96
C ARG A 85 -6.01 0.64 10.36
N LEU A 86 -7.29 0.95 10.48
CA LEU A 86 -7.97 1.07 11.77
C LEU A 86 -8.24 -0.30 12.38
N TRP A 87 -8.72 -1.26 11.57
CA TRP A 87 -9.19 -2.55 12.08
C TRP A 87 -8.42 -3.76 11.55
N GLY A 88 -7.42 -3.54 10.70
CA GLY A 88 -6.53 -4.59 10.22
C GLY A 88 -7.16 -5.54 9.21
N ASN A 89 -6.45 -6.64 8.97
CA ASN A 89 -6.93 -7.80 8.24
C ASN A 89 -7.37 -8.86 9.24
N SER A 90 -8.48 -9.53 8.96
CA SER A 90 -8.88 -10.70 9.73
C SER A 90 -9.28 -11.83 8.79
N ASN A 91 -9.27 -13.06 9.30
CA ASN A 91 -9.33 -14.29 8.51
C ASN A 91 -10.65 -15.08 8.67
N THR A 92 -11.73 -14.48 9.18
CA THR A 92 -13.08 -15.09 9.32
C THR A 92 -14.17 -14.36 8.52
N CYS A 93 -15.37 -14.87 8.32
CA CYS A 93 -16.47 -14.06 7.77
C CYS A 93 -17.44 -13.74 8.91
N GLU A 94 -17.86 -12.50 9.08
CA GLU A 94 -18.85 -12.16 10.11
C GLU A 94 -20.23 -12.72 9.77
N HIS A 95 -20.54 -12.90 8.48
CA HIS A 95 -21.81 -13.45 8.03
C HIS A 95 -21.85 -14.98 8.08
N CYS A 96 -20.91 -15.68 7.43
CA CYS A 96 -20.93 -17.14 7.34
C CYS A 96 -19.91 -17.85 8.24
N LYS A 97 -19.14 -17.11 9.05
CA LYS A 97 -18.14 -17.63 10.00
C LYS A 97 -17.02 -18.47 9.37
N THR A 98 -16.92 -18.50 8.03
CA THR A 98 -15.87 -19.25 7.34
C THR A 98 -14.50 -18.63 7.59
N THR A 99 -13.48 -19.46 7.80
CA THR A 99 -12.07 -19.06 7.91
C THR A 99 -11.22 -19.47 6.72
N VAL A 100 -11.80 -20.24 5.78
CA VAL A 100 -11.09 -20.90 4.67
C VAL A 100 -11.16 -20.12 3.36
N SER A 101 -11.73 -18.91 3.36
CA SER A 101 -11.80 -18.12 2.13
C SER A 101 -10.43 -17.62 1.69
N LYS A 102 -10.20 -17.57 0.37
CA LYS A 102 -8.96 -17.05 -0.22
C LYS A 102 -8.72 -15.58 0.12
N LYS A 103 -9.79 -14.81 0.36
CA LYS A 103 -9.71 -13.38 0.67
C LYS A 103 -10.91 -12.93 1.50
N PHE A 104 -10.64 -12.03 2.43
CA PHE A 104 -11.64 -11.32 3.22
C PHE A 104 -11.57 -9.83 2.93
N GLU A 105 -12.73 -9.21 2.79
CA GLU A 105 -12.89 -7.81 2.42
C GLU A 105 -13.81 -7.12 3.42
N TRP A 106 -13.57 -5.83 3.62
CA TRP A 106 -14.45 -4.98 4.39
C TRP A 106 -15.54 -4.45 3.47
N ALA A 107 -16.78 -4.80 3.77
CA ALA A 107 -17.98 -4.37 3.05
C ALA A 107 -18.67 -3.26 3.85
N ASN A 108 -19.05 -2.18 3.18
CA ASN A 108 -19.85 -1.13 3.82
C ASN A 108 -21.33 -1.54 3.82
N ILE A 109 -21.98 -1.46 4.98
CA ILE A 109 -23.34 -1.96 5.17
C ILE A 109 -24.39 -0.90 4.82
N SER A 110 -24.23 0.35 5.28
CA SER A 110 -25.20 1.41 5.00
C SER A 110 -25.13 2.00 3.59
N GLY A 111 -24.00 1.86 2.91
CA GLY A 111 -23.69 2.57 1.65
C GLY A 111 -23.16 4.00 1.86
N GLU A 112 -23.11 4.50 3.10
CA GLU A 112 -22.67 5.86 3.42
C GLU A 112 -21.18 5.97 3.73
N TYR A 113 -20.46 4.84 3.80
CA TYR A 113 -19.02 4.79 4.04
C TYR A 113 -18.58 5.51 5.33
N LYS A 114 -19.39 5.45 6.40
CA LYS A 114 -19.05 6.06 7.69
C LYS A 114 -17.89 5.31 8.30
N LEU A 115 -16.88 6.00 8.83
CA LEU A 115 -15.73 5.39 9.53
C LEU A 115 -16.10 4.94 10.96
N VAL A 116 -17.27 4.32 11.13
CA VAL A 116 -17.76 3.73 12.39
C VAL A 116 -17.73 2.22 12.25
N ARG A 117 -17.38 1.48 13.30
CA ARG A 117 -17.11 0.05 13.19
C ARG A 117 -18.35 -0.75 12.77
N GLU A 118 -19.52 -0.30 13.18
CA GLU A 118 -20.82 -0.92 12.98
C GLU A 118 -21.30 -0.81 11.52
N ASP A 119 -20.77 0.16 10.77
CA ASP A 119 -21.11 0.38 9.36
C ASP A 119 -20.28 -0.49 8.40
N TRP A 120 -19.36 -1.29 8.94
CA TRP A 120 -18.51 -2.16 8.14
C TRP A 120 -18.65 -3.59 8.63
N ALA A 121 -18.90 -4.50 7.70
CA ALA A 121 -18.87 -5.92 7.98
C ALA A 121 -17.72 -6.57 7.24
N ARG A 122 -17.08 -7.53 7.90
CA ARG A 122 -16.00 -8.28 7.28
C ARG A 122 -16.52 -9.54 6.64
N LEU A 123 -16.50 -9.57 5.31
CA LEU A 123 -17.11 -10.62 4.52
C LEU A 123 -16.06 -11.39 3.71
N CYS A 124 -16.28 -12.68 3.52
CA CYS A 124 -15.58 -13.40 2.46
C CYS A 124 -16.09 -12.90 1.10
N VAL A 125 -15.26 -13.03 0.05
CA VAL A 125 -15.61 -12.54 -1.30
C VAL A 125 -16.98 -13.04 -1.77
N THR A 126 -17.34 -14.28 -1.43
CA THR A 126 -18.66 -14.85 -1.78
C THR A 126 -19.81 -14.15 -1.07
N CYS A 127 -19.68 -13.88 0.23
CA CYS A 127 -20.70 -13.15 0.99
C CYS A 127 -20.78 -11.69 0.57
N HIS A 128 -19.62 -11.07 0.29
CA HIS A 128 -19.54 -9.69 -0.18
C HIS A 128 -20.29 -9.51 -1.50
N ARG A 129 -20.00 -10.35 -2.51
CA ARG A 129 -20.71 -10.31 -3.79
C ARG A 129 -22.21 -10.57 -3.66
N ARG A 130 -22.63 -11.48 -2.79
CA ARG A 130 -24.06 -11.74 -2.56
C ARG A 130 -24.75 -10.53 -1.94
N TYR A 131 -24.06 -9.83 -1.03
CA TYR A 131 -24.54 -8.60 -0.44
C TYR A 131 -24.72 -7.52 -1.51
N ASP A 132 -23.70 -7.29 -2.34
CA ASP A 132 -23.73 -6.26 -3.40
C ASP A 132 -24.79 -6.53 -4.47
N LEU A 133 -25.00 -7.80 -4.82
CA LEU A 133 -26.01 -8.20 -5.80
C LEU A 133 -27.44 -8.17 -5.25
N GLY A 134 -27.64 -7.77 -3.98
CA GLY A 134 -28.95 -7.77 -3.32
C GLY A 134 -29.56 -9.17 -3.18
N VAL A 135 -28.76 -10.23 -3.36
CA VAL A 135 -29.23 -11.61 -3.29
C VAL A 135 -29.33 -11.97 -1.80
N LYS A 136 -30.49 -11.64 -1.20
CA LYS A 136 -30.89 -12.18 0.10
C LYS A 136 -30.93 -13.70 -0.04
N ASN A 137 -29.88 -14.38 0.37
CA ASN A 137 -29.91 -15.84 0.47
C ASN A 137 -30.99 -16.20 1.48
N LYS A 138 -32.12 -16.72 0.99
CA LYS A 138 -32.99 -17.58 1.77
C LYS A 138 -32.13 -18.77 2.23
N ILE A 139 -31.69 -18.67 3.49
CA ILE A 139 -31.79 -19.70 4.51
C ILE A 139 -31.35 -21.11 4.05
N GLY A 140 -30.16 -21.50 4.48
CA GLY A 140 -29.95 -22.86 5.00
C GLY A 140 -30.10 -22.82 6.51
N VAL A 141 -31.34 -22.95 7.01
CA VAL A 141 -31.60 -23.28 8.41
C VAL A 141 -31.04 -24.69 8.57
N LEU A 142 -29.98 -24.81 9.36
CA LEU A 142 -29.65 -26.09 9.95
C LEU A 142 -30.78 -26.39 10.93
N ASN A 143 -31.70 -27.26 10.52
CA ASN A 143 -32.53 -28.02 11.44
C ASN A 143 -31.57 -28.85 12.30
N VAL A 144 -31.28 -28.35 13.50
CA VAL A 144 -30.77 -29.18 14.58
C VAL A 144 -31.96 -30.05 15.00
N LYS A 145 -31.80 -31.36 14.83
CA LYS A 145 -32.75 -32.39 15.26
C LYS A 145 -32.92 -32.39 16.77
#